data_AF-A0A3R7RFF3-F1
#
_entry.id   AF-A0A3R7RFF3-F1
#
_cell.length_a   1.000
_cell.length_b   1.000
_cell.length_c   1.000
_cell.angle_alpha   90.00
_cell.angle_beta   90.00
_cell.angle_gamma   90.00
#
_symmetry.space_group_name_H-M   'P 1'
#
loop_
_entity.id
_entity.type
_entity.pdbx_description
1 polymer ?
#
loop_
_entity_poly.entity_id
_entity_poly.type
_entity_poly.pdbx_seq_one_letter_code
_entity_poly.pdbx_strand_id
1 'polypeptide(L)'
;MYGTPGSTGNNNARYTDLLLAKAVFGAGETGSVQPKKINWTSTYALWPYFPNQIYYRGITELVGGGGTGVILNDGTLIFPVEARKAGGTVVSLVLQSKKPEREWELSWGTTVSGCSNPAIVEWDRCYGELYMITSCDEGFYRVVRSRYWGEEWMEEDAILSRLWGTSHNRQENGVRSGFTTATIWGKKLMLFTDAGVFGGLRQQK
;
A
#
# COMPACT_ATOMS: atom_id res chain seq x y z
N MET A 1 13.24 6.44 22.56
CA MET A 1 13.88 5.47 23.48
C MET A 1 14.21 4.25 22.65
N TYR A 2 15.50 3.93 22.52
CA TYR A 2 15.97 2.78 21.74
C TYR A 2 15.56 1.48 22.45
N GLY A 3 14.98 0.55 21.72
CA GLY A 3 14.65 -0.78 22.21
C GLY A 3 15.92 -1.57 22.55
N THR A 4 15.98 -2.12 23.76
CA THR A 4 17.01 -3.04 24.20
C THR A 4 16.82 -4.43 23.56
N PRO A 5 17.90 -5.13 23.17
CA PRO A 5 17.80 -6.51 22.69
C PRO A 5 17.71 -7.47 23.89
N GLY A 6 16.56 -8.15 24.00
CA GLY A 6 16.36 -9.28 24.91
C GLY A 6 16.74 -10.61 24.23
N SER A 7 17.49 -11.44 24.96
CA SER A 7 18.30 -12.57 24.50
C SER A 7 17.55 -13.90 24.29
N THR A 8 18.03 -14.65 23.29
CA THR A 8 18.10 -16.13 23.14
C THR A 8 16.79 -16.94 23.11
N GLY A 9 16.19 -16.95 21.91
CA GLY A 9 15.57 -18.10 21.28
C GLY A 9 15.89 -18.02 19.78
N ASN A 10 16.38 -19.09 19.17
CA ASN A 10 17.04 -19.09 17.86
C ASN A 10 16.06 -18.89 16.68
N ASN A 11 15.38 -17.74 16.61
CA ASN A 11 14.54 -17.27 15.52
C ASN A 11 14.73 -15.76 15.40
N ASN A 12 15.80 -15.35 14.71
CA ASN A 12 16.15 -13.95 14.40
C ASN A 12 15.18 -13.32 13.38
N ALA A 13 13.87 -13.38 13.62
CA ALA A 13 12.91 -12.56 12.90
C ALA A 13 12.98 -11.14 13.49
N ARG A 14 13.80 -10.27 12.88
CA ARG A 14 13.75 -8.82 13.17
C ARG A 14 12.37 -8.33 12.77
N TYR A 15 11.49 -8.12 13.74
CA TYR A 15 10.19 -7.55 13.47
C TYR A 15 10.35 -6.07 13.07
N THR A 16 9.82 -5.69 11.92
CA THR A 16 9.75 -4.28 11.52
C THR A 16 8.65 -3.60 12.32
N ASP A 17 9.01 -2.60 13.12
CA ASP A 17 8.04 -1.73 13.77
C ASP A 17 7.51 -0.68 12.78
N LEU A 18 6.19 -0.47 12.76
CA LEU A 18 5.53 0.47 11.86
C LEU A 18 5.04 1.65 12.69
N LEU A 19 5.32 2.88 12.22
CA LEU A 19 4.94 4.10 12.92
C LEU A 19 3.87 4.87 12.13
N LEU A 20 2.83 5.33 12.83
CA LEU A 20 1.86 6.30 12.32
C LEU A 20 2.15 7.67 12.94
N ALA A 21 2.30 8.71 12.11
CA ALA A 21 2.44 10.09 12.56
C ALA A 21 1.22 10.92 12.11
N LYS A 22 0.67 11.73 13.02
CA LYS A 22 -0.47 12.60 12.77
C LYS A 22 -0.04 14.07 12.77
N ALA A 23 -0.44 14.79 11.72
CA ALA A 23 -0.26 16.23 11.61
C ALA A 23 -1.61 16.94 11.44
N VAL A 24 -1.72 18.14 12.00
CA VAL A 24 -2.90 19.02 11.89
C VAL A 24 -2.46 20.37 11.33
N PHE A 25 -3.24 20.88 10.38
CA PHE A 25 -3.01 22.19 9.75
C PHE A 25 -3.80 23.28 10.47
N GLY A 26 -3.16 24.42 10.75
CA GLY A 26 -3.84 25.64 11.23
C GLY A 26 -4.39 25.57 12.66
N ALA A 27 -3.89 24.66 13.50
CA ALA A 27 -4.34 24.57 14.89
C ALA A 27 -3.99 25.87 15.65
N GLY A 28 -5.01 26.58 16.14
CA GLY A 28 -4.86 27.79 16.97
C GLY A 28 -4.81 29.12 16.22
N GLU A 29 -5.10 29.17 14.92
CA GLU A 29 -5.09 30.41 14.13
C GLU A 29 -6.49 31.04 14.03
N THR A 30 -6.67 32.27 14.54
CA THR A 30 -7.95 33.01 14.58
C THR A 30 -8.08 34.10 13.51
N GLY A 31 -7.16 34.19 12.55
CA GLY A 31 -7.14 35.24 11.52
C GLY A 31 -6.68 34.76 10.15
N SER A 32 -7.22 35.36 9.10
CA SER A 32 -7.07 34.94 7.69
C SER A 32 -5.71 35.23 7.03
N VAL A 33 -4.74 35.83 7.75
CA VAL A 33 -3.48 36.36 7.20
C VAL A 33 -2.22 35.63 7.74
N GLN A 34 -2.36 34.70 8.69
CA GLN A 34 -1.20 33.97 9.23
C GLN A 34 -0.80 32.81 8.30
N PRO A 35 0.51 32.51 8.17
CA PRO A 35 0.96 31.33 7.44
C PRO A 35 0.50 30.07 8.15
N LYS A 36 -0.28 29.23 7.47
CA LYS A 36 -0.80 27.97 8.02
C LYS A 36 0.33 27.09 8.51
N LYS A 37 0.41 26.86 9.82
CA LYS A 37 1.42 25.97 10.41
C LYS A 37 0.99 24.51 10.32
N ILE A 38 1.98 23.63 10.14
CA ILE A 38 1.84 22.18 10.26
C ILE A 38 2.30 21.79 11.66
N ASN A 39 1.39 21.22 12.44
CA ASN A 39 1.71 20.74 13.79
C ASN A 39 1.68 19.21 13.80
N TRP A 40 2.83 18.58 14.02
CA TRP A 40 2.91 17.15 14.32
C TRP A 40 2.43 16.92 15.75
N THR A 41 1.25 16.34 15.91
CA THR A 41 0.58 16.26 17.21
C THR A 41 0.89 14.96 17.95
N SER A 42 1.13 13.88 17.22
CA SER A 42 1.20 12.53 17.81
C SER A 42 1.93 11.55 16.90
N THR A 43 2.62 10.60 17.51
CA THR A 43 3.27 9.46 16.84
C THR A 43 2.89 8.19 17.60
N TYR A 44 2.44 7.18 16.86
CA TYR A 44 1.95 5.91 17.40
C TYR A 44 2.81 4.78 16.84
N ALA A 45 3.40 3.98 17.73
CA ALA A 45 3.95 2.68 17.33
C ALA A 45 2.76 1.73 17.11
N LEU A 46 2.73 1.10 15.94
CA LEU A 46 1.64 0.19 15.61
C LEU A 46 1.87 -1.19 16.20
N TRP A 47 3.08 -1.56 16.63
CA TRP A 47 3.26 -2.76 17.44
C TRP A 47 2.75 -2.56 18.88
N PRO A 48 2.04 -3.55 19.49
CA PRO A 48 1.65 -4.86 18.97
C PRO A 48 0.23 -4.90 18.36
N TYR A 49 -0.28 -3.76 17.91
CA TYR A 49 -1.67 -3.53 17.49
C TYR A 49 -2.02 -3.98 16.08
N PHE A 50 -1.11 -4.63 15.34
CA PHE A 50 -1.42 -5.24 14.04
C PHE A 50 -1.04 -6.73 13.98
N PRO A 51 -1.73 -7.54 13.13
CA PRO A 51 -1.50 -8.98 13.05
C PRO A 51 -0.06 -9.34 12.65
N ASN A 52 0.44 -10.46 13.19
CA ASN A 52 1.79 -10.98 12.90
C ASN A 52 1.79 -12.19 11.96
N GLN A 53 0.64 -12.53 11.36
CA GLN A 53 0.47 -13.68 10.46
C GLN A 53 -0.47 -13.37 9.29
N ILE A 54 -0.21 -14.03 8.16
CA ILE A 54 -1.09 -14.10 6.98
C ILE A 54 -1.23 -15.58 6.61
N TYR A 55 -2.46 -16.10 6.53
CA TYR A 55 -2.76 -17.51 6.25
C TYR A 55 -1.91 -18.49 7.10
N TYR A 56 -1.89 -18.28 8.41
CA TYR A 56 -1.11 -19.08 9.37
C TYR A 56 0.42 -19.05 9.19
N ARG A 57 0.94 -18.17 8.32
CA ARG A 57 2.37 -17.93 8.17
C ARG A 57 2.76 -16.64 8.86
N GLY A 58 3.80 -16.69 9.70
CA GLY A 58 4.37 -15.52 10.34
C GLY A 58 4.80 -14.45 9.34
N ILE A 59 4.70 -13.19 9.73
CA ILE A 59 5.24 -12.04 8.99
C ILE A 59 6.59 -11.69 9.62
N THR A 60 7.63 -11.58 8.80
CA THR A 60 8.96 -11.16 9.26
C THR A 60 9.18 -9.67 9.06
N GLU A 61 8.50 -9.06 8.10
CA GLU A 61 8.63 -7.63 7.77
C GLU A 61 7.30 -7.13 7.18
N LEU A 62 6.89 -5.93 7.59
CA LEU A 62 5.75 -5.20 7.04
C LEU A 62 6.19 -3.76 6.77
N VAL A 63 5.98 -3.28 5.55
CA VAL A 63 6.40 -1.94 5.11
C VAL A 63 5.25 -1.24 4.39
N GLY A 64 5.11 0.07 4.60
CA GLY A 64 4.17 0.87 3.81
C GLY A 64 4.56 0.90 2.33
N GLY A 65 3.61 0.64 1.45
CA GLY A 65 3.76 0.72 -0.01
C GLY A 65 4.09 2.12 -0.51
N GLY A 66 3.86 3.13 0.34
CA GLY A 66 4.09 4.55 0.07
C GLY A 66 2.99 5.18 -0.77
N GLY A 67 3.21 6.44 -1.16
CA GLY A 67 2.16 7.22 -1.82
C GLY A 67 1.02 7.56 -0.86
N THR A 68 -0.21 7.52 -1.37
CA THR A 68 -1.43 7.87 -0.63
C THR A 68 -2.22 6.64 -0.23
N GLY A 69 -2.76 6.65 1.00
CA GLY A 69 -3.83 5.73 1.40
C GLY A 69 -5.20 6.24 0.95
N VAL A 70 -6.26 5.52 1.35
CA VAL A 70 -7.65 5.92 1.13
C VAL A 70 -8.42 5.99 2.46
N ILE A 71 -9.43 6.85 2.50
CA ILE A 71 -10.38 6.94 3.61
C ILE A 71 -11.74 6.52 3.06
N LEU A 72 -12.31 5.46 3.62
CA LEU A 72 -13.63 4.98 3.25
C LEU A 72 -14.74 5.89 3.77
N ASN A 73 -15.95 5.73 3.22
CA ASN A 73 -17.15 6.44 3.67
C ASN A 73 -17.43 6.28 5.18
N ASP A 74 -17.09 5.14 5.76
CA ASP A 74 -17.30 4.86 7.18
C ASP A 74 -16.15 5.33 8.08
N GLY A 75 -15.19 6.07 7.52
CA GLY A 75 -14.05 6.64 8.21
C GLY A 75 -12.86 5.68 8.38
N THR A 76 -12.92 4.46 7.85
CA THR A 76 -11.80 3.52 7.89
C THR A 76 -10.63 4.06 7.06
N LEU A 77 -9.45 4.10 7.67
CA LEU A 77 -8.19 4.36 6.98
C LEU A 77 -7.68 3.08 6.35
N ILE A 78 -7.23 3.14 5.10
CA ILE A 78 -6.60 2.03 4.40
C ILE A 78 -5.27 2.49 3.83
N PHE A 79 -4.20 1.76 4.17
CA PHE A 79 -2.87 1.95 3.61
C PHE A 79 -2.45 0.71 2.81
N PRO A 80 -1.88 0.90 1.61
CA PRO A 80 -1.22 -0.20 0.91
C PRO A 80 0.05 -0.57 1.66
N VAL A 81 0.26 -1.87 1.88
CA VAL A 81 1.43 -2.40 2.58
C VAL A 81 1.97 -3.61 1.86
N GLU A 82 3.26 -3.83 2.01
CA GLU A 82 3.96 -5.02 1.56
C GLU A 82 4.39 -5.84 2.78
N ALA A 83 4.12 -7.14 2.75
CA ALA A 83 4.49 -8.08 3.79
C ALA A 83 5.45 -9.14 3.25
N ARG A 84 6.53 -9.37 3.99
CA ARG A 84 7.39 -10.55 3.84
C ARG A 84 6.94 -11.63 4.81
N LYS A 85 6.49 -12.76 4.28
CA LYS A 85 6.12 -13.94 5.06
C LYS A 85 7.37 -14.70 5.48
N ALA A 86 7.27 -15.45 6.58
CA ALA A 86 8.23 -16.47 6.95
C ALA A 86 8.42 -17.43 5.77
N GLY A 87 9.68 -17.65 5.37
CA GLY A 87 10.04 -18.33 4.12
C GLY A 87 10.38 -17.38 2.95
N GLY A 88 10.32 -16.07 3.15
CA GLY A 88 10.87 -15.06 2.23
C GLY A 88 9.90 -14.56 1.17
N THR A 89 8.72 -15.17 1.01
CA THR A 89 7.69 -14.75 0.07
C THR A 89 7.19 -13.33 0.36
N VAL A 90 7.22 -12.47 -0.65
CA VAL A 90 6.69 -11.11 -0.60
C VAL A 90 5.29 -11.09 -1.20
N VAL A 91 4.37 -10.38 -0.54
CA VAL A 91 3.03 -10.08 -1.07
C VAL A 91 2.65 -8.65 -0.72
N SER A 92 1.83 -8.04 -1.56
CA SER A 92 1.15 -6.78 -1.29
C SER A 92 -0.29 -7.00 -0.83
N LEU A 93 -0.75 -6.17 0.09
CA LEU A 93 -2.08 -6.20 0.71
C LEU A 93 -2.41 -4.81 1.30
N VAL A 94 -3.44 -4.72 2.14
CA VAL A 94 -3.77 -3.46 2.83
C VAL A 94 -3.78 -3.60 4.35
N LEU A 95 -3.44 -2.49 5.02
CA LEU A 95 -3.51 -2.29 6.45
C LEU A 95 -4.64 -1.30 6.74
N GLN A 96 -5.58 -1.68 7.61
CA GLN A 96 -6.85 -0.97 7.81
C GLN A 96 -7.08 -0.61 9.28
N SER A 97 -7.76 0.50 9.52
CA SER A 97 -8.14 0.91 10.87
C SER A 97 -9.30 1.89 10.93
N LYS A 98 -10.25 1.63 11.83
CA LYS A 98 -11.25 2.61 12.31
C LYS A 98 -10.80 3.38 13.56
N LYS A 99 -9.79 2.87 14.26
CA LYS A 99 -9.25 3.46 15.49
C LYS A 99 -7.71 3.47 15.42
N PRO A 100 -7.11 4.38 14.65
CA PRO A 100 -5.69 4.36 14.29
C PRO A 100 -4.75 4.41 15.51
N GLU A 101 -5.24 4.89 16.64
CA GLU A 101 -4.47 4.96 17.89
C GLU A 101 -4.16 3.57 18.50
N ARG A 102 -4.91 2.52 18.14
CA ARG A 102 -4.89 1.26 18.90
C ARG A 102 -5.37 -0.02 18.19
N GLU A 103 -6.07 0.06 17.07
CA GLU A 103 -6.63 -1.12 16.41
C GLU A 103 -6.28 -1.11 14.94
N TRP A 104 -5.51 -2.10 14.48
CA TRP A 104 -5.14 -2.27 13.07
C TRP A 104 -5.35 -3.71 12.63
N GLU A 105 -5.75 -3.88 11.38
CA GLU A 105 -5.95 -5.19 10.77
C GLU A 105 -5.33 -5.24 9.38
N LEU A 106 -4.84 -6.43 9.00
CA LEU A 106 -4.43 -6.71 7.63
C LEU A 106 -5.62 -7.28 6.88
N SER A 107 -5.77 -6.92 5.60
CA SER A 107 -6.78 -7.57 4.76
C SER A 107 -6.55 -9.07 4.66
N TRP A 108 -7.64 -9.82 4.56
CA TRP A 108 -7.57 -11.27 4.38
C TRP A 108 -6.87 -11.63 3.07
N GLY A 109 -7.24 -10.97 1.97
CA GLY A 109 -6.67 -11.19 0.65
C GLY A 109 -5.28 -10.58 0.50
N THR A 110 -4.44 -11.26 -0.28
CA THR A 110 -3.16 -10.71 -0.75
C THR A 110 -3.06 -10.82 -2.27
N THR A 111 -2.20 -10.01 -2.86
CA THR A 111 -1.72 -10.23 -4.23
C THR A 111 -0.97 -11.56 -4.36
N VAL A 112 -0.68 -11.93 -5.61
CA VAL A 112 0.18 -13.08 -5.90
C VAL A 112 1.59 -12.87 -5.34
N SER A 113 2.28 -13.97 -5.07
CA SER A 113 3.67 -13.96 -4.58
C SER A 113 4.59 -13.17 -5.52
N GLY A 114 5.52 -12.40 -4.96
CA GLY A 114 6.50 -11.63 -5.72
C GLY A 114 6.03 -10.24 -6.13
N CYS A 115 4.84 -9.80 -5.70
CA CYS A 115 4.35 -8.45 -5.95
C CYS A 115 4.61 -7.51 -4.76
N SER A 116 5.28 -6.41 -5.06
CA SER A 116 5.85 -5.41 -4.16
C SER A 116 5.45 -3.98 -4.57
N ASN A 117 5.84 -3.00 -3.77
CA ASN A 117 5.61 -1.57 -4.04
C ASN A 117 4.15 -1.19 -4.34
N PRO A 118 3.18 -1.55 -3.48
CA PRO A 118 1.78 -1.32 -3.77
C PRO A 118 1.39 0.15 -3.67
N ALA A 119 0.59 0.61 -4.63
CA ALA A 119 -0.16 1.86 -4.55
C ALA A 119 -1.66 1.57 -4.78
N ILE A 120 -2.55 2.30 -4.10
CA ILE A 120 -3.97 1.96 -4.04
C ILE A 120 -4.89 3.17 -4.27
N VAL A 121 -6.08 2.91 -4.82
CA VAL A 121 -7.17 3.89 -4.96
C VAL A 121 -8.54 3.26 -4.71
N GLU A 122 -9.51 4.08 -4.31
CA GLU A 122 -10.92 3.70 -4.22
C GLU A 122 -11.66 4.02 -5.53
N TRP A 123 -12.22 2.99 -6.19
CA TRP A 123 -12.95 3.17 -7.45
C TRP A 123 -14.46 3.23 -7.27
N ASP A 124 -15.05 2.31 -6.51
CA ASP A 124 -16.46 2.33 -6.20
C ASP A 124 -16.68 2.09 -4.70
N ARG A 125 -17.54 2.93 -4.13
CA ARG A 125 -17.88 2.92 -2.71
C ARG A 125 -18.90 1.84 -2.35
N CYS A 126 -19.74 1.41 -3.30
CA CYS A 126 -20.85 0.50 -3.01
C CYS A 126 -20.40 -0.90 -2.57
N TYR A 127 -19.20 -1.34 -2.98
CA TYR A 127 -18.67 -2.67 -2.66
C TYR A 127 -17.26 -2.63 -2.06
N GLY A 128 -16.81 -1.45 -1.63
CA GLY A 128 -15.44 -1.27 -1.17
C GLY A 128 -14.42 -1.63 -2.23
N GLU A 129 -14.67 -1.20 -3.47
CA GLU A 129 -13.81 -1.56 -4.59
C GLU A 129 -12.52 -0.75 -4.54
N LEU A 130 -11.43 -1.48 -4.33
CA LEU A 130 -10.08 -0.94 -4.33
C LEU A 130 -9.37 -1.42 -5.59
N TYR A 131 -8.60 -0.53 -6.21
CA TYR A 131 -7.63 -0.93 -7.22
C TYR A 131 -6.25 -0.76 -6.64
N MET A 132 -5.42 -1.78 -6.79
CA MET A 132 -4.02 -1.74 -6.40
C MET A 132 -3.16 -2.02 -7.61
N ILE A 133 -2.10 -1.22 -7.76
CA ILE A 133 -1.03 -1.47 -8.71
C ILE A 133 0.22 -1.90 -7.95
N THR A 134 0.87 -2.97 -8.42
CA THR A 134 2.04 -3.57 -7.77
C THR A 134 3.09 -3.94 -8.79
N SER A 135 4.37 -3.71 -8.47
CA SER A 135 5.49 -4.24 -9.24
C SER A 135 5.70 -5.70 -8.91
N CYS A 136 5.76 -6.58 -9.90
CA CYS A 136 5.95 -8.02 -9.65
C CYS A 136 7.26 -8.54 -10.25
N ASP A 137 7.83 -9.59 -9.64
CA ASP A 137 9.09 -10.24 -10.06
C ASP A 137 9.07 -10.73 -11.53
N GLU A 138 7.89 -10.85 -12.14
CA GLU A 138 7.71 -11.14 -13.58
C GLU A 138 8.12 -9.97 -14.51
N GLY A 139 8.51 -8.82 -13.95
CA GLY A 139 9.02 -7.68 -14.68
C GLY A 139 7.96 -6.72 -15.23
N PHE A 140 6.75 -6.76 -14.68
CA PHE A 140 5.68 -5.84 -15.04
C PHE A 140 4.81 -5.47 -13.83
N TYR A 141 4.09 -4.37 -13.97
CA TYR A 141 3.09 -3.98 -13.00
C TYR A 141 1.80 -4.76 -13.21
N ARG A 142 1.26 -5.34 -12.14
CA ARG A 142 -0.08 -5.90 -12.12
C ARG A 142 -1.05 -4.87 -11.58
N VAL A 143 -2.23 -4.79 -12.22
CA VAL A 143 -3.38 -4.06 -11.68
C VAL A 143 -4.36 -5.11 -11.20
N VAL A 144 -4.67 -5.04 -9.91
CA VAL A 144 -5.63 -5.94 -9.28
C VAL A 144 -6.79 -5.12 -8.72
N ARG A 145 -8.00 -5.62 -8.91
CA ARG A 145 -9.20 -5.11 -8.27
C ARG A 145 -9.56 -5.97 -7.09
N SER A 146 -9.91 -5.30 -6.01
CA SER A 146 -10.43 -5.91 -4.81
C SER A 146 -11.90 -5.59 -4.61
N ARG A 147 -12.59 -6.52 -3.95
CA ARG A 147 -13.92 -6.32 -3.38
C ARG A 147 -13.82 -6.45 -1.87
N TYR A 148 -14.82 -5.90 -1.18
CA TYR A 148 -14.93 -5.99 0.27
C TYR A 148 -13.64 -5.50 0.95
N TRP A 149 -13.11 -4.36 0.50
CA TRP A 149 -11.98 -3.67 1.13
C TRP A 149 -10.69 -4.49 1.27
N GLY A 150 -10.44 -5.43 0.37
CA GLY A 150 -9.18 -6.20 0.34
C GLY A 150 -9.33 -7.67 0.71
N GLU A 151 -10.54 -8.16 0.96
CA GLU A 151 -10.76 -9.58 1.27
C GLU A 151 -10.38 -10.50 0.08
N GLU A 152 -10.62 -10.03 -1.14
CA GLU A 152 -10.31 -10.77 -2.37
C GLU A 152 -9.62 -9.84 -3.37
N TRP A 153 -8.60 -10.35 -4.06
CA TRP A 153 -7.89 -9.63 -5.13
C TRP A 153 -7.97 -10.43 -6.41
N MET A 154 -8.45 -9.80 -7.48
CA MET A 154 -8.52 -10.36 -8.82
C MET A 154 -7.69 -9.51 -9.77
N GLU A 155 -6.86 -10.15 -10.59
CA GLU A 155 -6.14 -9.42 -11.65
C GLU A 155 -7.14 -8.88 -12.67
N GLU A 156 -6.98 -7.61 -13.03
CA GLU A 156 -7.71 -7.02 -14.15
C GLU A 156 -7.17 -7.56 -15.48
N ASP A 157 -7.93 -7.34 -16.55
CA ASP A 157 -7.55 -7.80 -17.88
C ASP A 157 -6.13 -7.28 -18.26
N ALA A 158 -5.43 -8.04 -19.10
CA ALA A 158 -4.07 -7.75 -19.56
C ALA A 158 -3.93 -6.43 -20.34
N ILE A 159 -5.03 -5.74 -20.60
CA ILE A 159 -5.05 -4.38 -21.15
C ILE A 159 -4.66 -3.34 -20.08
N LEU A 160 -5.06 -3.56 -18.83
CA LEU A 160 -4.72 -2.71 -17.68
C LEU A 160 -3.57 -3.32 -16.87
N SER A 161 -3.62 -4.62 -16.62
CA SER A 161 -2.52 -5.34 -15.99
C SER A 161 -1.42 -5.63 -17.02
N ARG A 162 -0.16 -5.70 -16.60
CA ARG A 162 1.01 -6.09 -17.44
C ARG A 162 1.37 -5.13 -18.59
N LEU A 163 0.62 -4.04 -18.73
CA LEU A 163 0.88 -2.99 -19.72
C LEU A 163 2.23 -2.31 -19.47
N TRP A 164 2.50 -1.94 -18.23
CA TRP A 164 3.73 -1.28 -17.82
C TRP A 164 4.78 -2.31 -17.39
N GLY A 165 5.94 -2.30 -18.08
CA GLY A 165 7.11 -3.07 -17.67
C GLY A 165 7.86 -2.33 -16.55
N THR A 166 8.47 -3.08 -15.65
CA THR A 166 9.30 -2.53 -14.56
C THR A 166 10.68 -2.09 -15.02
N SER A 167 11.12 -2.56 -16.20
CA SER A 167 12.44 -2.31 -16.81
C SER A 167 12.37 -2.56 -18.31
N HIS A 168 13.40 -2.17 -19.07
CA HIS A 168 13.41 -2.30 -20.54
C HIS A 168 13.14 -3.73 -21.01
N ASN A 169 13.77 -4.69 -20.32
CA ASN A 169 13.69 -6.10 -20.63
C ASN A 169 12.71 -6.85 -19.73
N ARG A 170 12.00 -6.16 -18.83
CA ARG A 170 11.07 -6.76 -17.86
C ARG A 170 11.72 -7.88 -17.03
N GLN A 171 12.87 -7.59 -16.42
CA GLN A 171 13.63 -8.56 -15.62
C GLN A 171 13.90 -8.11 -14.19
N GLU A 172 13.77 -6.81 -13.92
CA GLU A 172 14.05 -6.23 -12.60
C GLU A 172 12.77 -5.86 -11.88
N ASN A 173 12.85 -5.68 -10.55
CA ASN A 173 11.73 -5.13 -9.79
C ASN A 173 11.59 -3.63 -10.08
N GLY A 174 10.35 -3.21 -10.29
CA GLY A 174 10.00 -1.82 -10.55
C GLY A 174 10.08 -0.97 -9.30
N VAL A 175 9.88 0.33 -9.49
CA VAL A 175 9.88 1.30 -8.41
C VAL A 175 8.47 1.56 -7.90
N ARG A 176 8.40 2.20 -6.73
CA ARG A 176 7.16 2.74 -6.18
C ARG A 176 6.54 3.74 -7.15
N SER A 177 5.27 3.53 -7.44
CA SER A 177 4.50 4.36 -8.35
C SER A 177 3.56 5.33 -7.61
N GLY A 178 3.18 6.39 -8.31
CA GLY A 178 2.08 7.26 -7.89
C GLY A 178 0.78 6.74 -8.50
N PHE A 179 -0.26 6.59 -7.69
CA PHE A 179 -1.56 6.11 -8.14
C PHE A 179 -2.68 6.87 -7.44
N THR A 180 -3.55 7.51 -8.21
CA THR A 180 -4.65 8.31 -7.68
C THR A 180 -5.86 8.30 -8.61
N THR A 181 -7.01 8.79 -8.13
CA THR A 181 -8.20 9.01 -8.95
C THR A 181 -8.50 10.48 -9.08
N ALA A 182 -9.07 10.87 -10.22
CA ALA A 182 -9.49 12.24 -10.48
C ALA A 182 -10.79 12.24 -11.28
N THR A 183 -11.61 13.28 -11.09
CA THR A 183 -12.77 13.55 -11.94
C THR A 183 -12.43 14.71 -12.87
N ILE A 184 -12.20 14.40 -14.14
CA ILE A 184 -11.84 15.40 -15.17
C ILE A 184 -12.97 15.41 -16.20
N TRP A 185 -13.57 16.58 -16.43
CA TRP A 185 -14.70 16.76 -17.34
C TRP A 185 -15.86 15.77 -17.11
N GLY A 186 -16.21 15.54 -15.84
CA GLY A 186 -17.30 14.64 -15.44
C GLY A 186 -16.97 13.14 -15.57
N LYS A 187 -15.75 12.78 -15.97
CA LYS A 187 -15.30 11.38 -16.06
C LYS A 187 -14.36 11.04 -14.91
N LYS A 188 -14.64 9.94 -14.22
CA LYS A 188 -13.73 9.38 -13.22
C LYS A 188 -12.58 8.67 -13.95
N LEU A 189 -11.35 8.97 -13.56
CA LEU A 189 -10.13 8.46 -14.16
C LEU A 189 -9.19 7.93 -13.07
N MET A 190 -8.37 6.95 -13.43
CA MET A 190 -7.19 6.58 -12.66
C MET A 190 -5.96 7.22 -13.30
N LEU A 191 -5.11 7.83 -12.49
CA LEU A 191 -3.87 8.46 -12.90
C LEU A 191 -2.71 7.69 -12.29
N PHE A 192 -1.76 7.30 -13.13
CA PHE A 192 -0.60 6.48 -12.76
C PHE A 192 0.68 7.15 -13.22
N THR A 193 1.70 7.16 -12.36
CA THR A 193 3.03 7.68 -12.67
C THR A 193 4.10 6.68 -12.25
N ASP A 194 5.07 6.45 -13.12
CA ASP A 194 6.17 5.53 -12.89
C ASP A 194 7.48 6.07 -13.51
N ALA A 195 8.62 5.64 -12.97
CA ALA A 195 9.93 5.90 -13.57
C ALA A 195 10.11 4.94 -14.75
N GLY A 196 9.44 5.27 -15.85
CA GLY A 196 9.14 4.30 -16.89
C GLY A 196 10.35 3.60 -17.50
N VAL A 197 10.15 2.33 -17.84
CA VAL A 197 10.64 1.81 -19.11
C VAL A 197 9.47 1.23 -19.91
N PHE A 198 9.07 1.95 -20.95
CA PHE A 198 8.13 1.43 -21.93
C PHE A 198 8.82 0.30 -22.70
N GLY A 199 8.45 -0.95 -22.40
CA GLY A 199 8.73 -2.06 -23.31
C GLY A 199 8.03 -1.74 -24.62
N GLY A 200 8.81 -1.39 -25.66
CA GLY A 200 8.26 -1.00 -26.95
C GLY A 200 7.27 -2.05 -27.44
N LEU A 201 6.08 -1.61 -27.86
CA LEU A 201 5.19 -2.41 -28.67
C LEU A 201 6.01 -2.87 -29.89
N ARG A 202 6.47 -4.12 -29.90
CA ARG A 202 6.93 -4.73 -31.15
C ARG A 202 5.70 -4.79 -32.04
N GLN A 203 5.66 -3.92 -33.04
CA GLN A 203 4.75 -4.12 -34.17
C GLN A 203 5.01 -5.53 -34.69
N GLN A 204 4.01 -6.39 -34.59
CA GLN A 204 4.04 -7.66 -35.31
C GLN A 204 4.09 -7.31 -36.79
N LYS A 205 5.15 -7.76 -37.46
CA LYS A 205 5.36 -7.61 -38.90
C LYS A 205 4.82 -8.84 -39.60
#